data_AF-A0A453GPS7-F1
#
_entry.id   AF-A0A453GPS7-F1
#
_cell.length_a   1.000
_cell.length_b   1.000
_cell.length_c   1.000
_cell.angle_alpha   90.00
_cell.angle_beta   90.00
_cell.angle_gamma   90.00
#
_symmetry.space_group_name_H-M   'P 1'
#
loop_
_entity.id
_entity.type
_entity.pdbx_description
1 polymer ?
#
loop_
_entity_poly.entity_id
_entity_poly.type
_entity_poly.pdbx_seq_one_letter_code
_entity_poly.pdbx_strand_id
1 'polypeptide(L)'
;MNISWTLITRDGSLHFCSYVVVYFSILFFRYQAGHVTDEMLSLPQKPFILIGLLEALAAAAGMSAGAILSGASIPILSQTYLVWQLVLSAIFLKRRYRLNEITGCFLVTVGVVITVASGTGAGASLQSTGILWPLLMIISFFLQAADTVLKEIIFIDAAKNLKGGSVDLFVVNSYGSAYQAIFMCLLLPFLSKLWGIPFHLLPTYIRDGAACFLNMGSLSAGCEGAPLLPLLFVLVNMGFNISLLHLLKISSAVASCLASTFSVPLSIYAFTLPLPYIGVASTLPPGFVAGAAVLIAGLLMHGLPQPENCGESQE
;
A
#
# COMPACT_ATOMS: atom_id res chain seq x y z
N MET A 1 -2.21 -25.14 -2.47
CA MET A 1 -3.38 -24.24 -2.59
C MET A 1 -3.97 -23.76 -1.25
N ASN A 2 -3.41 -24.14 -0.09
CA ASN A 2 -3.80 -23.63 1.24
C ASN A 2 -2.82 -22.59 1.84
N ILE A 3 -1.67 -22.37 1.20
CA ILE A 3 -0.57 -21.57 1.74
C ILE A 3 -0.90 -20.06 1.71
N SER A 4 -1.56 -19.58 0.64
CA SER A 4 -1.97 -18.17 0.53
C SER A 4 -2.96 -17.75 1.64
N TRP A 5 -3.85 -18.65 2.08
CA TRP A 5 -4.79 -18.36 3.17
C TRP A 5 -4.12 -18.28 4.52
N THR A 6 -3.22 -19.22 4.80
CA THR A 6 -2.42 -19.18 6.02
C THR A 6 -1.54 -17.94 6.07
N LEU A 7 -0.93 -17.46 4.98
CA LEU A 7 -0.20 -16.17 5.02
C LEU A 7 -1.17 -14.99 5.24
N ILE A 8 -2.32 -14.94 4.57
CA ILE A 8 -3.26 -13.81 4.71
C ILE A 8 -3.94 -13.76 6.09
N THR A 9 -4.21 -14.90 6.71
CA THR A 9 -4.79 -14.97 8.07
C THR A 9 -3.74 -14.94 9.18
N ARG A 10 -2.57 -15.58 8.99
CA ARG A 10 -1.43 -15.53 9.94
C ARG A 10 -0.78 -14.16 9.94
N ASP A 11 -0.47 -13.61 8.77
CA ASP A 11 0.17 -12.31 8.67
C ASP A 11 -0.87 -11.20 8.76
N GLY A 12 -2.05 -11.27 8.14
CA GLY A 12 -3.04 -10.19 8.20
C GLY A 12 -3.48 -9.81 9.62
N SER A 13 -3.89 -10.78 10.44
CA SER A 13 -4.36 -10.48 11.82
C SER A 13 -3.24 -9.94 12.72
N LEU A 14 -2.03 -10.52 12.62
CA LEU A 14 -0.86 -10.07 13.36
C LEU A 14 -0.40 -8.68 12.85
N HIS A 15 -0.49 -8.44 11.55
CA HIS A 15 -0.15 -7.19 10.89
C HIS A 15 -1.09 -6.08 11.35
N PHE A 16 -2.42 -6.25 11.32
CA PHE A 16 -3.33 -5.20 11.80
C PHE A 16 -3.18 -4.90 13.30
N CYS A 17 -3.02 -5.93 14.13
CA CYS A 17 -2.79 -5.74 15.56
C CYS A 17 -1.44 -5.05 15.84
N SER A 18 -0.39 -5.43 15.11
CA SER A 18 0.92 -4.77 15.18
C SER A 18 0.84 -3.32 14.75
N TYR A 19 0.03 -3.01 13.72
CA TYR A 19 -0.18 -1.65 13.27
C TYR A 19 -0.82 -0.78 14.36
N VAL A 20 -1.89 -1.27 14.99
CA VAL A 20 -2.52 -0.57 16.11
C VAL A 20 -1.53 -0.38 17.27
N VAL A 21 -0.83 -1.43 17.71
CA VAL A 21 0.09 -1.35 18.85
C VAL A 21 1.24 -0.37 18.57
N VAL A 22 1.86 -0.45 17.40
CA VAL A 22 3.00 0.40 17.04
C VAL A 22 2.56 1.86 16.89
N TYR A 23 1.47 2.14 16.17
CA TYR A 23 1.03 3.52 15.97
C TYR A 23 0.55 4.17 17.26
N PHE A 24 -0.22 3.47 18.10
CA PHE A 24 -0.63 3.99 19.41
C PHE A 24 0.55 4.16 20.37
N SER A 25 1.56 3.27 20.32
CA SER A 25 2.78 3.43 21.14
C SER A 25 3.55 4.68 20.74
N ILE A 26 3.76 4.90 19.43
CA ILE A 26 4.42 6.11 18.92
C ILE A 26 3.60 7.36 19.27
N LEU A 27 2.27 7.30 19.11
CA LEU A 27 1.39 8.40 19.47
C LEU A 27 1.48 8.74 20.96
N PHE A 28 1.49 7.73 21.83
CA PHE A 28 1.62 7.91 23.28
C PHE A 28 2.94 8.59 23.66
N PHE A 29 4.07 8.13 23.10
CA PHE A 29 5.37 8.78 23.33
C PHE A 29 5.40 10.23 22.82
N ARG A 30 4.78 10.50 21.66
CA ARG A 30 4.72 11.85 21.08
C ARG A 30 3.75 12.78 21.83
N TYR A 31 2.70 12.23 22.42
CA TYR A 31 1.81 12.93 23.34
C TYR A 31 2.55 13.32 24.61
N GLN A 32 3.30 12.40 25.22
CA GLN A 32 4.15 12.72 26.38
C GLN A 32 5.24 13.74 26.07
N ALA A 33 5.78 13.73 24.84
CA ALA A 33 6.74 14.73 24.37
C ALA A 33 6.12 16.09 24.02
N GLY A 34 4.81 16.27 24.16
CA GLY A 34 4.11 17.54 23.89
C GLY A 34 4.00 17.89 22.40
N HIS A 35 4.33 16.97 21.50
CA HIS A 35 4.19 17.17 20.05
C HIS A 35 2.74 16.98 19.56
N VAL A 36 1.90 16.32 20.35
CA VAL A 36 0.48 16.10 20.07
C VAL A 36 -0.34 16.80 21.15
N THR A 37 -1.15 17.78 20.77
CA THR A 37 -2.01 18.54 21.70
C THR A 37 -3.42 17.96 21.76
N ASP A 38 -4.16 18.23 22.85
CA ASP A 38 -5.56 17.77 22.99
C ASP A 38 -6.47 18.34 21.88
N GLU A 39 -6.14 19.51 21.32
CA GLU A 39 -6.81 20.07 20.15
C GLU A 39 -6.66 19.17 18.91
N MET A 40 -5.50 18.54 18.71
CA MET A 40 -5.30 17.58 17.61
C MET A 40 -6.08 16.27 17.82
N LEU A 41 -6.34 15.87 19.07
CA LEU A 41 -7.14 14.70 19.41
C LEU A 41 -8.66 14.99 19.31
N SER A 42 -9.05 16.26 19.35
CA SER A 42 -10.45 16.71 19.28
C SER A 42 -11.03 16.80 17.85
N LEU A 43 -10.24 16.43 16.83
CA LEU A 43 -10.68 16.45 15.44
C LEU A 43 -11.96 15.60 15.22
N PRO A 44 -12.85 16.02 14.30
CA PRO A 44 -14.10 15.32 14.07
C PRO A 44 -13.85 13.85 13.71
N GLN A 45 -14.50 12.92 14.41
CA GLN A 45 -14.23 11.48 14.26
C GLN A 45 -14.74 10.87 12.95
N LYS A 46 -15.74 11.50 12.32
CA LYS A 46 -16.38 11.02 11.08
C LYS A 46 -15.39 10.73 9.93
N PRO A 47 -14.46 11.62 9.56
CA PRO A 47 -13.46 11.33 8.53
C PRO A 47 -12.52 10.17 8.88
N PHE A 48 -12.16 9.98 10.15
CA PHE A 48 -11.30 8.87 10.57
C PHE A 48 -12.00 7.50 10.47
N ILE A 49 -13.31 7.47 10.73
CA ILE A 49 -14.13 6.27 10.51
C ILE A 49 -14.13 5.91 9.02
N LEU A 50 -14.27 6.90 8.14
CA LEU A 50 -14.27 6.68 6.70
C LEU A 50 -12.90 6.19 6.19
N ILE A 51 -11.80 6.72 6.71
CA ILE A 51 -10.43 6.20 6.47
C ILE A 51 -10.36 4.72 6.84
N GLY A 52 -10.68 4.37 8.08
CA GLY A 52 -10.59 2.99 8.54
C GLY A 52 -11.48 2.03 7.73
N LEU A 53 -12.64 2.48 7.27
CA LEU A 53 -13.52 1.70 6.40
C LEU A 53 -12.90 1.48 5.00
N LEU A 54 -12.38 2.54 4.38
CA LEU A 54 -11.73 2.46 3.06
C LEU A 54 -10.49 1.56 3.12
N GLU A 55 -9.65 1.71 4.14
CA GLU A 55 -8.47 0.88 4.37
C GLU A 55 -8.83 -0.59 4.61
N ALA A 56 -9.87 -0.88 5.40
CA ALA A 56 -10.31 -2.25 5.66
C ALA A 56 -10.85 -2.93 4.39
N LEU A 57 -11.68 -2.23 3.62
CA LEU A 57 -12.22 -2.75 2.36
C LEU A 57 -11.14 -2.92 1.30
N ALA A 58 -10.24 -1.93 1.17
CA ALA A 58 -9.08 -1.99 0.30
C ALA A 58 -8.19 -3.20 0.62
N ALA A 59 -7.83 -3.38 1.89
CA ALA A 59 -6.99 -4.47 2.34
C ALA A 59 -7.68 -5.83 2.12
N ALA A 60 -8.97 -5.95 2.47
CA ALA A 60 -9.72 -7.18 2.28
C ALA A 60 -9.79 -7.58 0.80
N ALA A 61 -10.13 -6.64 -0.10
CA ALA A 61 -10.18 -6.88 -1.53
C ALA A 61 -8.80 -7.17 -2.13
N GLY A 62 -7.78 -6.39 -1.74
CA GLY A 62 -6.42 -6.47 -2.25
C GLY A 62 -5.70 -7.74 -1.83
N MET A 63 -5.80 -8.13 -0.55
CA MET A 63 -5.29 -9.42 -0.08
C MET A 63 -6.02 -10.58 -0.76
N SER A 64 -7.36 -10.46 -0.93
CA SER A 64 -8.12 -11.55 -1.55
C SER A 64 -7.73 -11.77 -3.01
N ALA A 65 -7.55 -10.68 -3.78
CA ALA A 65 -7.09 -10.77 -5.16
C ALA A 65 -5.61 -11.17 -5.25
N GLY A 66 -4.74 -10.61 -4.41
CA GLY A 66 -3.30 -10.93 -4.39
C GLY A 66 -2.99 -12.39 -4.02
N ALA A 67 -3.89 -13.07 -3.33
CA ALA A 67 -3.78 -14.50 -3.02
C ALA A 67 -3.87 -15.41 -4.26
N ILE A 68 -4.60 -14.96 -5.28
CA ILE A 68 -4.99 -15.73 -6.47
C ILE A 68 -4.24 -15.23 -7.70
N LEU A 69 -4.01 -13.92 -7.80
CA LEU A 69 -3.26 -13.30 -8.89
C LEU A 69 -1.79 -13.68 -8.83
N SER A 70 -1.14 -13.77 -10.00
CA SER A 70 0.30 -13.98 -10.05
C SER A 70 1.04 -12.74 -9.53
N GLY A 71 2.20 -12.95 -8.91
CA GLY A 71 3.08 -11.86 -8.48
C GLY A 71 3.51 -10.92 -9.61
N ALA A 72 3.49 -11.39 -10.87
CA ALA A 72 3.71 -10.55 -12.04
C ALA A 72 2.47 -9.73 -12.44
N SER A 73 1.26 -10.20 -12.19
CA SER A 73 0.04 -9.46 -12.53
C SER A 73 -0.21 -8.28 -11.57
N ILE A 74 0.22 -8.40 -10.31
CA ILE A 74 -0.02 -7.40 -9.26
C ILE A 74 0.58 -6.03 -9.62
N PRO A 75 1.85 -5.88 -10.03
CA PRO A 75 2.42 -4.58 -10.37
C PRO A 75 1.80 -3.92 -11.61
N ILE A 76 1.32 -4.71 -12.57
CA ILE A 76 0.58 -4.18 -13.73
C ILE A 76 -0.73 -3.58 -13.27
N LEU A 77 -1.48 -4.31 -12.43
CA LEU A 77 -2.75 -3.84 -11.89
C LEU A 77 -2.56 -2.67 -10.91
N SER A 78 -1.44 -2.62 -10.19
CA SER A 78 -1.12 -1.50 -9.30
C SER A 78 -0.89 -0.19 -10.01
N GLN A 79 -0.66 -0.18 -11.33
CA GLN A 79 -0.63 1.07 -12.09
C GLN A 79 -1.99 1.78 -12.11
N THR A 80 -3.09 1.04 -11.95
CA THR A 80 -4.42 1.67 -11.84
C THR A 80 -4.52 2.56 -10.60
N TYR A 81 -3.74 2.31 -9.55
CA TYR A 81 -3.64 3.17 -8.37
C TYR A 81 -3.21 4.59 -8.76
N LEU A 82 -2.15 4.76 -9.56
CA LEU A 82 -1.69 6.08 -10.05
C LEU A 82 -2.79 6.83 -10.81
N VAL A 83 -3.50 6.12 -11.69
CA VAL A 83 -4.57 6.71 -12.50
C VAL A 83 -5.73 7.17 -11.60
N TRP A 84 -6.18 6.32 -10.68
CA TRP A 84 -7.23 6.67 -9.73
C TRP A 84 -6.80 7.80 -8.80
N GLN A 85 -5.56 7.80 -8.33
CA GLN A 85 -4.97 8.87 -7.51
C GLN A 85 -5.10 10.23 -8.19
N LEU A 86 -4.70 10.32 -9.47
CA LEU A 86 -4.77 11.54 -10.26
C LEU A 86 -6.22 12.00 -10.47
N VAL A 87 -7.10 11.09 -10.86
CA VAL A 87 -8.51 11.39 -11.12
C VAL A 87 -9.21 11.87 -9.85
N LEU A 88 -9.05 11.14 -8.74
CA LEU A 88 -9.68 11.48 -7.47
C LEU A 88 -9.11 12.78 -6.91
N SER A 89 -7.80 12.98 -6.95
CA SER A 89 -7.21 14.24 -6.49
C SER A 89 -7.61 15.43 -7.39
N ALA A 90 -7.75 15.24 -8.70
CA ALA A 90 -8.27 16.28 -9.60
C ALA A 90 -9.73 16.66 -9.24
N ILE A 91 -10.56 15.67 -8.92
CA ILE A 91 -11.98 15.90 -8.61
C ILE A 91 -12.16 16.51 -7.21
N PHE A 92 -11.54 15.92 -6.19
CA PHE A 92 -11.77 16.28 -4.79
C PHE A 92 -10.92 17.46 -4.32
N LEU A 93 -9.64 17.55 -4.71
CA LEU A 93 -8.77 18.69 -4.36
C LEU A 93 -8.85 19.81 -5.40
N LYS A 94 -9.52 19.60 -6.54
CA LYS A 94 -9.60 20.56 -7.66
C LYS A 94 -8.23 21.02 -8.15
N ARG A 95 -7.22 20.15 -8.03
CA ARG A 95 -5.84 20.45 -8.38
C ARG A 95 -5.70 20.50 -9.90
N ARG A 96 -5.02 21.52 -10.43
CA ARG A 96 -4.65 21.57 -11.84
C ARG A 96 -3.32 20.85 -12.03
N TYR A 97 -3.36 19.74 -12.75
CA TYR A 97 -2.16 18.99 -13.11
C TYR A 97 -1.51 19.57 -14.35
N ARG A 98 -0.18 19.67 -14.32
CA ARG A 98 0.60 20.14 -15.47
C ARG A 98 0.80 18.99 -16.46
N LEU A 99 0.99 19.32 -17.75
CA LEU A 99 1.21 18.32 -18.81
C LEU A 99 2.42 17.41 -18.52
N ASN A 100 3.46 17.91 -17.86
CA ASN A 100 4.63 17.13 -17.46
C ASN A 100 4.28 16.07 -16.40
N GLU A 101 3.38 16.39 -15.48
CA GLU A 101 2.96 15.46 -14.43
C GLU A 101 2.11 14.33 -15.03
N ILE A 102 1.22 14.66 -15.97
CA ILE A 102 0.41 13.68 -16.70
C ILE A 102 1.29 12.80 -17.58
N THR A 103 2.19 13.39 -18.35
CA THR A 103 3.14 12.67 -19.22
C THR A 103 4.08 11.78 -18.40
N GLY A 104 4.56 12.26 -17.25
CA GLY A 104 5.38 11.47 -16.32
C GLY A 104 4.64 10.25 -15.78
N CYS A 105 3.39 10.40 -15.35
CA CYS A 105 2.56 9.28 -14.87
C CYS A 105 2.24 8.26 -15.98
N PHE A 106 1.99 8.75 -17.21
CA PHE A 106 1.80 7.90 -18.37
C PHE A 106 3.06 7.07 -18.68
N LEU A 107 4.23 7.71 -18.70
CA LEU A 107 5.51 7.03 -18.91
C LEU A 107 5.80 6.00 -17.83
N VAL A 108 5.53 6.31 -16.56
CA VAL A 108 5.67 5.35 -15.45
C VAL A 108 4.78 4.13 -15.65
N THR A 109 3.51 4.35 -16.04
CA THR A 109 2.57 3.25 -16.33
C THR A 109 3.08 2.36 -17.45
N VAL A 110 3.52 2.96 -18.57
CA VAL A 110 4.08 2.25 -19.72
C VAL A 110 5.35 1.50 -19.33
N GLY A 111 6.23 2.11 -18.55
CA GLY A 111 7.47 1.49 -18.06
C GLY A 111 7.19 0.21 -17.27
N VAL A 112 6.24 0.24 -16.32
CA VAL A 112 5.86 -0.96 -15.56
C VAL A 112 5.24 -2.02 -16.46
N VAL A 113 4.36 -1.66 -17.39
CA VAL A 113 3.76 -2.62 -18.32
C VAL A 113 4.84 -3.29 -19.17
N ILE A 114 5.79 -2.53 -19.73
CA ILE A 114 6.90 -3.09 -20.53
C ILE A 114 7.76 -4.03 -19.68
N THR A 115 8.19 -3.60 -18.49
CA THR A 115 9.03 -4.40 -17.60
C THR A 115 8.38 -5.73 -17.25
N VAL A 116 7.09 -5.73 -16.95
CA VAL A 116 6.40 -6.90 -16.40
C VAL A 116 5.77 -7.78 -17.47
N ALA A 117 5.21 -7.20 -18.54
CA ALA A 117 4.65 -7.96 -19.67
C ALA A 117 5.72 -8.71 -20.47
N SER A 118 6.97 -8.24 -20.43
CA SER A 118 8.10 -8.93 -21.05
C SER A 118 8.52 -10.21 -20.30
N GLY A 119 8.00 -10.44 -19.08
CA GLY A 119 8.24 -11.66 -18.32
C GLY A 119 7.41 -12.84 -18.85
N THR A 120 8.01 -14.03 -18.90
CA THR A 120 7.33 -15.28 -19.28
C THR A 120 6.26 -15.65 -18.24
N GLY A 121 5.00 -15.24 -18.44
CA GLY A 121 3.87 -15.63 -17.58
C GLY A 121 2.83 -14.55 -17.25
N ALA A 122 3.10 -13.26 -17.53
CA ALA A 122 2.17 -12.19 -17.19
C ALA A 122 0.85 -12.24 -18.00
N GLY A 123 0.94 -12.45 -19.32
CA GLY A 123 -0.25 -12.51 -20.20
C GLY A 123 -1.11 -13.77 -20.03
N ALA A 124 -0.48 -14.94 -19.88
CA ALA A 124 -1.18 -16.21 -19.71
C ALA A 124 -1.84 -16.35 -18.31
N SER A 125 -1.25 -15.75 -17.26
CA SER A 125 -1.83 -15.77 -15.91
C SER A 125 -3.07 -14.87 -15.77
N LEU A 126 -3.09 -13.72 -16.44
CA LEU A 126 -4.27 -12.83 -16.47
C LEU A 126 -5.45 -13.44 -17.24
N GLN A 127 -5.18 -14.23 -18.28
CA GLN A 127 -6.24 -14.90 -19.06
C GLN A 127 -6.79 -16.17 -18.40
N SER A 128 -5.95 -16.89 -17.65
CA SER A 128 -6.36 -18.11 -16.93
C SER A 128 -7.09 -17.81 -15.61
N THR A 129 -6.85 -16.63 -15.03
CA THR A 129 -7.54 -16.16 -13.82
C THR A 129 -8.78 -15.37 -14.24
N GLY A 130 -9.98 -15.88 -13.95
CA GLY A 130 -11.24 -15.22 -14.34
C GLY A 130 -11.30 -13.73 -13.96
N ILE A 131 -12.03 -12.93 -14.74
CA ILE A 131 -12.03 -11.45 -14.70
C ILE A 131 -12.35 -10.82 -13.34
N LEU A 132 -13.00 -11.58 -12.45
CA LEU A 132 -13.40 -11.14 -11.12
C LEU A 132 -12.21 -10.74 -10.24
N TRP A 133 -11.10 -11.48 -10.28
CA TRP A 133 -9.96 -11.22 -9.40
C TRP A 133 -9.14 -10.00 -9.82
N PRO A 134 -8.79 -9.80 -11.12
CA PRO A 134 -8.23 -8.54 -11.58
C PRO A 134 -9.15 -7.34 -11.28
N LEU A 135 -10.47 -7.47 -11.48
CA LEU A 135 -11.42 -6.40 -11.19
C LEU A 135 -11.45 -6.05 -9.70
N LEU A 136 -11.45 -7.06 -8.83
CA LEU A 136 -11.40 -6.87 -7.38
C LEU A 136 -10.11 -6.16 -6.95
N MET A 137 -8.98 -6.46 -7.60
CA MET A 137 -7.72 -5.77 -7.39
C MET A 137 -7.79 -4.29 -7.81
N ILE A 138 -8.40 -3.99 -8.96
CA ILE A 138 -8.58 -2.60 -9.43
C ILE A 138 -9.48 -1.82 -8.45
N ILE A 139 -10.55 -2.44 -7.95
CA ILE A 139 -11.41 -1.85 -6.91
C ILE A 139 -10.62 -1.60 -5.63
N SER A 140 -9.75 -2.53 -5.22
CA SER A 140 -8.87 -2.31 -4.06
C SER A 140 -7.99 -1.09 -4.25
N PHE A 141 -7.33 -0.93 -5.40
CA PHE A 141 -6.51 0.25 -5.68
C PHE A 141 -7.31 1.55 -5.75
N PHE A 142 -8.53 1.51 -6.27
CA PHE A 142 -9.44 2.67 -6.22
C PHE A 142 -9.73 3.10 -4.77
N LEU A 143 -10.02 2.15 -3.87
CA LEU A 143 -10.29 2.44 -2.46
C LEU A 143 -9.03 2.97 -1.74
N GLN A 144 -7.85 2.43 -2.04
CA GLN A 144 -6.57 2.94 -1.51
C GLN A 144 -6.30 4.38 -1.99
N ALA A 145 -6.62 4.69 -3.25
CA ALA A 145 -6.44 6.04 -3.79
C ALA A 145 -7.42 7.02 -3.14
N ALA A 146 -8.67 6.60 -2.94
CA ALA A 146 -9.67 7.40 -2.23
C ALA A 146 -9.26 7.68 -0.78
N ASP A 147 -8.72 6.68 -0.07
CA ASP A 147 -8.17 6.86 1.28
C ASP A 147 -7.01 7.88 1.30
N THR A 148 -6.03 7.73 0.41
CA THR A 148 -4.88 8.63 0.35
C THR A 148 -5.29 10.08 0.06
N VAL A 149 -6.22 10.28 -0.87
CA VAL A 149 -6.79 11.59 -1.21
C VAL A 149 -7.58 12.17 -0.03
N LEU A 150 -8.37 11.34 0.67
CA LEU A 150 -9.11 11.77 1.87
C LEU A 150 -8.17 12.22 2.99
N LYS A 151 -7.07 11.49 3.22
CA LYS A 151 -6.01 11.87 4.17
C LYS A 151 -5.39 13.21 3.78
N GLU A 152 -5.10 13.45 2.49
CA GLU A 152 -4.59 14.74 2.02
C GLU A 152 -5.57 15.89 2.31
N ILE A 153 -6.87 15.68 2.09
CA ILE A 153 -7.92 16.68 2.43
C ILE A 153 -7.91 17.01 3.93
N ILE A 154 -7.84 15.99 4.80
CA ILE A 154 -7.80 16.19 6.25
C ILE A 154 -6.55 16.96 6.66
N PHE A 155 -5.39 16.66 6.08
CA PHE A 155 -4.16 17.40 6.38
C PHE A 155 -4.26 18.88 5.96
N ILE A 156 -4.84 19.15 4.78
CA ILE A 156 -5.06 20.52 4.29
C ILE A 156 -6.06 21.28 5.19
N ASP A 157 -7.17 20.63 5.55
CA ASP A 157 -8.21 21.23 6.40
C ASP A 157 -7.69 21.50 7.82
N ALA A 158 -6.95 20.55 8.38
CA ALA A 158 -6.32 20.70 9.68
C ALA A 158 -5.31 21.86 9.72
N ALA A 159 -4.49 22.02 8.67
CA ALA A 159 -3.53 23.13 8.59
C ALA A 159 -4.21 24.51 8.60
N LYS A 160 -5.41 24.61 8.00
CA LYS A 160 -6.23 25.83 8.03
C LYS A 160 -6.81 26.10 9.42
N ASN A 161 -7.35 25.07 10.06
CA ASN A 161 -7.98 25.19 11.38
C ASN A 161 -6.97 25.48 12.51
N LEU A 162 -5.74 24.95 12.41
CA LEU A 162 -4.70 25.11 13.42
C LEU A 162 -3.78 26.34 13.19
N LYS A 163 -4.22 27.35 12.42
CA LYS A 163 -3.46 28.60 12.15
C LYS A 163 -2.01 28.35 11.69
N GLY A 164 -1.79 27.34 10.86
CA GLY A 164 -0.44 26.95 10.38
C GLY A 164 0.22 25.82 11.17
N GLY A 165 -0.43 25.29 12.22
CA GLY A 165 -0.03 24.04 12.86
C GLY A 165 -0.34 22.83 11.97
N SER A 166 0.60 21.90 11.84
CA SER A 166 0.35 20.64 11.13
C SER A 166 -0.15 19.57 12.10
N VAL A 167 -1.27 18.91 11.81
CA VAL A 167 -1.66 17.70 12.54
C VAL A 167 -0.57 16.65 12.42
N ASP A 168 -0.29 15.99 13.54
CA ASP A 168 0.64 14.88 13.55
C ASP A 168 0.05 13.71 12.74
N LEU A 169 0.83 13.23 11.78
CA LEU A 169 0.52 12.10 10.93
C LEU A 169 0.06 10.87 11.73
N PHE A 170 0.72 10.66 12.88
CA PHE A 170 0.45 9.52 13.74
C PHE A 170 -0.95 9.57 14.36
N VAL A 171 -1.57 10.76 14.50
CA VAL A 171 -2.96 10.88 14.96
C VAL A 171 -3.90 10.26 13.93
N VAL A 172 -3.83 10.72 12.68
CA VAL A 172 -4.70 10.25 11.59
C VAL A 172 -4.52 8.75 11.37
N ASN A 173 -3.28 8.27 11.40
CA ASN A 173 -2.97 6.88 11.12
C ASN A 173 -3.27 5.94 12.31
N SER A 174 -3.15 6.41 13.55
CA SER A 174 -3.56 5.64 14.73
C SER A 174 -5.07 5.47 14.78
N TYR A 175 -5.82 6.56 14.60
CA TYR A 175 -7.28 6.47 14.54
C TYR A 175 -7.75 5.67 13.33
N GLY A 176 -7.14 5.86 12.16
CA GLY A 176 -7.39 5.04 10.96
C GLY A 176 -7.17 3.56 11.23
N SER A 177 -6.02 3.18 11.79
CA SER A 177 -5.69 1.79 12.13
C SER A 177 -6.64 1.18 13.18
N ALA A 178 -7.09 1.96 14.16
CA ALA A 178 -8.08 1.49 15.14
C ALA A 178 -9.42 1.15 14.48
N TYR A 179 -9.96 2.07 13.67
CA TYR A 179 -11.21 1.83 12.95
C TYR A 179 -11.06 0.73 11.90
N GLN A 180 -9.92 0.68 11.21
CA GLN A 180 -9.57 -0.39 10.27
C GLN A 180 -9.61 -1.76 10.96
N ALA A 181 -9.00 -1.90 12.14
CA ALA A 181 -9.02 -3.15 12.90
C ALA A 181 -10.46 -3.56 13.28
N ILE A 182 -11.29 -2.61 13.69
CA ILE A 182 -12.72 -2.85 14.01
C ILE A 182 -13.48 -3.32 12.77
N PHE A 183 -13.38 -2.60 11.65
CA PHE A 183 -14.07 -2.97 10.41
C PHE A 183 -13.55 -4.30 9.84
N MET A 184 -12.26 -4.57 9.96
CA MET A 184 -11.69 -5.84 9.55
C MET A 184 -12.24 -6.99 10.41
N CYS A 185 -12.32 -6.81 11.73
CA CYS A 185 -12.96 -7.78 12.62
C CYS A 185 -14.43 -8.03 12.26
N LEU A 186 -15.14 -6.99 11.83
CA LEU A 186 -16.52 -7.08 11.36
C LEU A 186 -16.65 -7.77 9.99
N LEU A 187 -15.65 -7.64 9.12
CA LEU A 187 -15.57 -8.29 7.81
C LEU A 187 -15.07 -9.73 7.86
N LEU A 188 -14.36 -10.14 8.93
CA LEU A 188 -13.87 -11.51 9.14
C LEU A 188 -14.93 -12.61 8.88
N PRO A 189 -16.16 -12.56 9.43
CA PRO A 189 -17.17 -13.61 9.18
C PRO A 189 -17.57 -13.71 7.70
N PHE A 190 -17.60 -12.59 6.99
CA PHE A 190 -17.88 -12.56 5.55
C PHE A 190 -16.72 -13.17 4.75
N LEU A 191 -15.48 -12.80 5.09
CA LEU A 191 -14.28 -13.35 4.47
C LEU A 191 -14.15 -14.86 4.74
N SER A 192 -14.43 -15.32 5.95
CA SER A 192 -14.43 -16.74 6.31
C SER A 192 -15.39 -17.55 5.43
N LYS A 193 -16.58 -17.00 5.12
CA LYS A 193 -17.53 -17.64 4.20
C LYS A 193 -17.06 -17.61 2.75
N LEU A 194 -16.51 -16.50 2.28
CA LEU A 194 -16.02 -16.36 0.90
C LEU A 194 -14.94 -17.39 0.57
N TRP A 195 -14.18 -17.80 1.58
CA TRP A 195 -13.05 -18.71 1.45
C TRP A 195 -13.33 -20.13 1.95
N GLY A 196 -14.57 -20.41 2.35
CA GLY A 196 -15.03 -21.76 2.68
C GLY A 196 -14.51 -22.34 4.00
N ILE A 197 -13.97 -21.51 4.90
CA ILE A 197 -13.48 -21.96 6.20
C ILE A 197 -14.59 -21.79 7.25
N PRO A 198 -14.97 -22.85 7.98
CA PRO A 198 -15.91 -22.74 9.09
C PRO A 198 -15.34 -21.83 10.19
N PHE A 199 -16.14 -20.87 10.66
CA PHE A 199 -15.73 -19.89 11.68
C PHE A 199 -15.18 -20.51 12.98
N HIS A 200 -15.58 -21.75 13.30
CA HIS A 200 -15.11 -22.47 14.49
C HIS A 200 -13.65 -22.96 14.38
N LEU A 201 -13.07 -23.05 13.17
CA LEU A 201 -11.65 -23.39 12.99
C LEU A 201 -10.75 -22.16 13.02
N LEU A 202 -11.31 -20.94 13.00
CA LEU A 202 -10.51 -19.71 13.03
C LEU A 202 -9.55 -19.65 14.24
N PRO A 203 -10.00 -19.98 15.47
CA PRO A 203 -9.12 -19.98 16.64
C PRO A 203 -7.99 -21.00 16.55
N THR A 204 -8.25 -22.18 15.97
CA THR A 204 -7.21 -23.19 15.75
C THR A 204 -6.18 -22.73 14.72
N TYR A 205 -6.60 -22.07 13.63
CA TYR A 205 -5.66 -21.48 12.66
C TYR A 205 -4.80 -20.37 13.28
N ILE A 206 -5.37 -19.52 14.14
CA ILE A 206 -4.63 -18.48 14.86
C ILE A 206 -3.61 -19.12 15.82
N ARG A 207 -4.01 -20.18 16.54
CA ARG A 207 -3.14 -20.90 17.48
C ARG A 207 -1.99 -21.58 16.75
N ASP A 208 -2.26 -22.27 15.65
CA ASP A 208 -1.24 -22.95 14.85
C ASP A 208 -0.30 -21.94 14.19
N GLY A 209 -0.84 -20.79 13.76
CA GLY A 209 -0.09 -19.65 13.27
C GLY A 209 0.86 -19.07 14.31
N ALA A 210 0.38 -18.87 15.55
CA ALA A 210 1.15 -18.38 16.68
C ALA A 210 2.21 -19.39 17.13
N ALA A 211 1.89 -20.68 17.14
CA ALA A 211 2.84 -21.75 17.45
C ALA A 211 3.98 -21.79 16.43
N CYS A 212 3.68 -21.66 15.13
CA CYS A 212 4.69 -21.59 14.07
C CYS A 212 5.46 -20.25 14.09
N PHE A 213 4.84 -19.13 14.49
CA PHE A 213 5.55 -17.85 14.66
C PHE A 213 6.53 -17.89 15.83
N LEU A 214 6.11 -18.40 16.99
CA LEU A 214 6.94 -18.53 18.18
C LEU A 214 7.88 -19.73 18.13
N ASN A 215 7.91 -20.45 17.01
CA ASN A 215 8.70 -21.67 16.80
C ASN A 215 8.48 -22.71 17.94
N MET A 216 7.27 -22.75 18.50
CA MET A 216 6.86 -23.66 19.57
C MET A 216 6.08 -24.83 18.97
N GLY A 217 6.80 -25.84 18.49
CA GLY A 217 6.22 -27.09 18.01
C GLY A 217 7.14 -27.81 17.04
N SER A 218 7.60 -29.01 17.41
CA SER A 218 8.34 -29.90 16.51
C SER A 218 7.45 -30.35 15.34
N LEU A 219 7.95 -30.26 14.11
CA LEU A 219 7.34 -30.76 12.86
C LEU A 219 6.14 -29.99 12.29
N SER A 220 6.41 -28.92 11.54
CA SER A 220 5.70 -28.69 10.28
C SER A 220 6.65 -28.08 9.25
N ALA A 221 6.88 -28.82 8.16
CA ALA A 221 7.59 -28.31 6.99
C ALA A 221 6.90 -27.02 6.53
N GLY A 222 7.60 -25.87 6.60
CA GLY A 222 7.05 -24.56 6.22
C GLY A 222 7.10 -23.45 7.27
N CYS A 223 7.68 -23.69 8.46
CA CYS A 223 7.97 -22.65 9.47
C CYS A 223 9.41 -22.07 9.40
N GLU A 224 10.17 -22.45 8.36
CA GLU A 224 11.55 -22.01 8.14
C GLU A 224 11.63 -20.47 8.09
N GLY A 225 12.42 -19.87 8.98
CA GLY A 225 12.63 -18.41 9.06
C GLY A 225 11.73 -17.65 10.05
N ALA A 226 10.80 -18.31 10.75
CA ALA A 226 10.03 -17.69 11.85
C ALA A 226 10.84 -17.67 13.17
N PRO A 227 10.72 -16.61 14.01
CA PRO A 227 9.91 -15.39 13.87
C PRO A 227 10.58 -14.26 13.07
N LEU A 228 11.87 -14.38 12.74
CA LEU A 228 12.68 -13.26 12.24
C LEU A 228 12.16 -12.70 10.91
N LEU A 229 11.79 -13.56 9.96
CA LEU A 229 11.39 -13.14 8.62
C LEU A 229 10.04 -12.40 8.60
N PRO A 230 8.96 -12.88 9.26
CA PRO A 230 7.73 -12.09 9.39
C PRO A 230 7.91 -10.79 10.18
N LEU A 231 8.76 -10.79 11.23
CA LEU A 231 9.03 -9.58 12.01
C LEU A 231 9.78 -8.53 11.19
N LEU A 232 10.77 -8.95 10.40
CA LEU A 232 11.47 -8.08 9.46
C LEU A 232 10.51 -7.53 8.40
N PHE A 233 9.61 -8.36 7.87
CA PHE A 233 8.57 -7.91 6.94
C PHE A 233 7.69 -6.82 7.55
N VAL A 234 7.18 -7.01 8.78
CA VAL A 234 6.35 -6.00 9.46
C VAL A 234 7.14 -4.70 9.69
N LEU A 235 8.39 -4.79 10.15
CA LEU A 235 9.23 -3.62 10.38
C LEU A 235 9.49 -2.81 9.10
N VAL A 236 9.83 -3.49 8.00
CA VAL A 236 10.10 -2.84 6.71
C VAL A 236 8.83 -2.25 6.11
N ASN A 237 7.70 -2.98 6.13
CA ASN A 237 6.41 -2.46 5.65
C ASN A 237 5.97 -1.23 6.44
N MET A 238 6.20 -1.22 7.75
CA MET A 238 5.92 -0.05 8.57
C MET A 238 6.82 1.13 8.26
N GLY A 239 8.13 0.90 8.16
CA GLY A 239 9.07 1.95 7.76
C GLY A 239 8.69 2.56 6.41
N PHE A 240 8.29 1.72 5.45
CA PHE A 240 7.84 2.16 4.13
C PHE A 240 6.54 2.99 4.21
N ASN A 241 5.51 2.51 4.92
CA ASN A 241 4.25 3.23 5.08
C ASN A 241 4.42 4.58 5.80
N ILE A 242 5.22 4.62 6.87
CA ILE A 242 5.52 5.87 7.60
C ILE A 242 6.26 6.85 6.67
N SER A 243 7.21 6.35 5.87
CA SER A 243 7.96 7.17 4.91
C SER A 243 7.06 7.76 3.82
N LEU A 244 6.15 6.96 3.26
CA LEU A 244 5.16 7.43 2.28
C LEU A 244 4.25 8.49 2.89
N LEU A 245 3.77 8.28 4.10
CA LEU A 245 2.93 9.25 4.79
C LEU A 245 3.67 10.56 5.11
N HIS A 246 4.94 10.49 5.50
CA HIS A 246 5.78 11.68 5.65
C HIS A 246 5.95 12.43 4.33
N LEU A 247 6.13 11.70 3.21
CA LEU A 247 6.20 12.27 1.88
C LEU A 247 4.88 12.90 1.43
N LEU A 248 3.74 12.28 1.75
CA LEU A 248 2.40 12.84 1.54
C LEU A 248 2.22 14.17 2.24
N LYS A 249 2.72 14.29 3.48
CA LYS A 249 2.64 15.53 4.27
C LYS A 249 3.43 16.68 3.65
N ILE A 250 4.60 16.41 3.08
CA ILE A 250 5.49 17.45 2.53
C ILE A 250 5.13 17.79 1.07
N SER A 251 4.61 16.82 0.32
CA SER A 251 4.41 16.96 -1.13
C SER A 251 2.94 16.78 -1.54
N SER A 252 2.57 15.61 -2.05
CA SER A 252 1.25 15.32 -2.62
C SER A 252 1.00 13.82 -2.72
N ALA A 253 -0.27 13.43 -2.82
CA ALA A 253 -0.69 12.07 -3.15
C ALA A 253 0.05 11.50 -4.37
N VAL A 254 0.20 12.30 -5.43
CA VAL A 254 0.81 11.85 -6.69
C VAL A 254 2.30 11.58 -6.54
N ALA A 255 3.04 12.48 -5.88
CA ALA A 255 4.48 12.30 -5.65
C ALA A 255 4.77 11.07 -4.78
N SER A 256 3.96 10.84 -3.75
CA SER A 256 4.09 9.65 -2.90
C SER A 256 3.82 8.36 -3.68
N CYS A 257 2.81 8.37 -4.56
CA CYS A 257 2.50 7.23 -5.41
C CYS A 257 3.62 6.93 -6.41
N LEU A 258 4.21 7.96 -7.02
CA LEU A 258 5.34 7.83 -7.94
C LEU A 258 6.58 7.28 -7.23
N ALA A 259 6.90 7.78 -6.04
CA ALA A 259 7.97 7.25 -5.20
C ALA A 259 7.74 5.76 -4.86
N SER A 260 6.50 5.38 -4.52
CA SER A 260 6.16 3.98 -4.28
C SER A 260 6.32 3.11 -5.54
N THR A 261 6.06 3.66 -6.73
CA THR A 261 6.16 2.93 -8.00
C THR A 261 7.62 2.63 -8.38
N PHE A 262 8.57 3.45 -7.94
CA PHE A 262 10.00 3.17 -8.08
C PHE A 262 10.45 1.89 -7.35
N SER A 263 9.73 1.47 -6.30
CA SER A 263 10.03 0.21 -5.60
C SER A 263 9.78 -1.03 -6.47
N VAL A 264 8.96 -0.93 -7.52
CA VAL A 264 8.59 -2.05 -8.41
C VAL A 264 9.82 -2.59 -9.18
N PRO A 265 10.56 -1.79 -9.97
CA PRO A 265 11.74 -2.29 -10.66
C PRO A 265 12.84 -2.76 -9.70
N LEU A 266 12.97 -2.12 -8.53
CA LEU A 266 13.90 -2.56 -7.48
C LEU A 266 13.54 -3.95 -6.94
N SER A 267 12.24 -4.21 -6.73
CA SER A 267 11.74 -5.52 -6.30
C SER A 267 11.97 -6.60 -7.36
N ILE A 268 11.72 -6.28 -8.63
CA ILE A 268 11.98 -7.21 -9.75
C ILE A 268 13.47 -7.52 -9.86
N TYR A 269 14.35 -6.51 -9.68
CA TYR A 269 15.79 -6.73 -9.60
C TYR A 269 16.16 -7.62 -8.40
N ALA A 270 15.56 -7.39 -7.23
CA ALA A 270 15.83 -8.20 -6.03
C ALA A 270 15.45 -9.67 -6.22
N PHE A 271 14.38 -9.98 -6.96
CA PHE A 271 13.98 -11.36 -7.30
C PHE A 271 14.94 -12.09 -8.25
N THR A 272 15.89 -11.38 -8.86
CA THR A 272 16.93 -11.98 -9.71
C THR A 272 18.17 -12.38 -8.91
N LEU A 273 18.30 -11.89 -7.67
CA LEU A 273 19.36 -12.27 -6.76
C LEU A 273 19.03 -13.63 -6.10
N PRO A 274 20.04 -14.49 -5.88
CA PRO A 274 19.86 -15.75 -5.16
C PRO A 274 19.69 -15.47 -3.66
N LEU A 275 18.53 -14.95 -3.28
CA LEU A 275 18.20 -14.61 -1.90
C LEU A 275 17.79 -15.87 -1.13
N PRO A 276 18.22 -16.02 0.14
CA PRO A 276 17.76 -17.11 0.99
C PRO A 276 16.23 -17.05 1.13
N TYR A 277 15.56 -18.20 1.12
CA TYR A 277 14.09 -18.38 1.18
C TYR A 277 13.30 -17.99 -0.07
N ILE A 278 13.91 -17.35 -1.06
CA ILE A 278 13.34 -17.18 -2.38
C ILE A 278 13.75 -18.42 -3.20
N GLY A 279 12.82 -18.98 -3.97
CA GLY A 279 13.09 -20.12 -4.84
C GLY A 279 14.17 -19.83 -5.89
N VAL A 280 14.30 -20.72 -6.86
CA VAL A 280 15.31 -20.60 -7.94
C VAL A 280 15.29 -19.20 -8.56
N ALA A 281 16.45 -18.54 -8.63
CA ALA A 281 16.59 -17.18 -9.16
C ALA A 281 15.92 -17.09 -10.54
N SER A 282 14.99 -16.16 -10.68
CA SER A 282 14.26 -15.97 -11.93
C SER A 282 15.10 -15.19 -12.92
N THR A 283 15.04 -15.57 -14.20
CA THR A 283 15.74 -14.84 -15.27
C THR A 283 15.16 -13.45 -15.44
N LEU A 284 16.03 -12.46 -15.64
CA LEU A 284 15.63 -11.07 -15.92
C LEU A 284 14.70 -11.03 -17.15
N PRO A 285 13.51 -10.40 -17.05
CA PRO A 285 12.66 -10.18 -18.22
C PRO A 285 13.44 -9.43 -19.31
N PRO A 286 13.36 -9.83 -20.59
CA PRO A 286 14.12 -9.19 -21.67
C PRO A 286 13.84 -7.68 -21.80
N GLY A 287 12.61 -7.25 -21.49
CA GLY A 287 12.21 -5.84 -21.49
C GLY A 287 12.45 -5.10 -20.17
N PHE A 288 13.09 -5.73 -19.17
CA PHE A 288 13.30 -5.13 -17.84
C PHE A 288 14.05 -3.81 -17.94
N VAL A 289 15.18 -3.79 -18.66
CA VAL A 289 16.04 -2.60 -18.81
C VAL A 289 15.30 -1.48 -19.53
N ALA A 290 14.58 -1.81 -20.61
CA ALA A 290 13.81 -0.84 -21.38
C ALA A 290 12.67 -0.23 -20.53
N GLY A 291 11.89 -1.05 -19.83
CA GLY A 291 10.80 -0.55 -18.98
C GLY A 291 11.30 0.21 -17.75
N ALA A 292 12.43 -0.20 -17.15
CA ALA A 292 13.07 0.53 -16.06
C ALA A 292 13.59 1.91 -16.52
N ALA A 293 14.20 1.98 -17.71
CA ALA A 293 14.65 3.25 -18.29
C ALA A 293 13.46 4.20 -18.54
N VAL A 294 12.36 3.70 -19.10
CA VAL A 294 11.14 4.48 -19.34
C VAL A 294 10.51 4.95 -18.03
N LEU A 295 10.48 4.09 -17.01
CA LEU A 295 9.97 4.44 -15.67
C LEU A 295 10.81 5.54 -15.03
N ILE A 296 12.14 5.42 -15.05
CA ILE A 296 13.05 6.44 -14.51
C ILE A 296 12.88 7.76 -15.26
N ALA A 297 12.76 7.71 -16.59
CA ALA A 297 12.48 8.91 -17.40
C ALA A 297 11.16 9.58 -17.00
N GLY A 298 10.09 8.80 -16.78
CA GLY A 298 8.81 9.33 -16.30
C GLY A 298 8.89 10.00 -14.92
N LEU A 299 9.66 9.41 -14.00
CA LEU A 299 9.93 10.00 -12.67
C LEU A 299 10.72 11.32 -12.78
N LEU A 300 11.76 11.35 -13.62
CA LEU A 300 12.56 12.55 -13.85
C LEU A 300 11.72 13.66 -14.49
N MET A 301 10.87 13.33 -15.46
CA MET A 301 9.95 14.29 -16.08
C MET A 301 8.92 14.87 -15.11
N HIS A 302 8.48 14.07 -14.14
CA HIS A 302 7.62 14.56 -13.06
C HIS A 302 8.38 15.46 -12.06
N GLY A 303 9.63 15.10 -11.74
CA GLY A 303 10.43 15.77 -10.71
C GLY A 303 11.18 17.02 -11.16
N LEU A 304 11.36 17.25 -12.46
CA LEU A 304 12.08 18.41 -12.99
C LEU A 304 11.29 19.71 -12.72
N PRO A 305 11.82 20.65 -11.91
CA PRO A 305 11.30 22.01 -11.87
C PRO A 305 11.56 22.65 -13.24
N GLN A 306 10.49 23.09 -13.90
CA GLN A 306 10.67 23.91 -15.10
C GLN A 306 11.18 25.28 -14.66
N PRO A 307 12.15 25.88 -15.39
CA PRO A 307 12.41 27.30 -15.26
C PRO A 307 11.08 28.02 -15.56
N GLU A 308 10.64 28.88 -14.66
CA GLU A 308 9.61 29.86 -15.02
C GLU A 308 10.10 30.58 -16.27
N ASN A 309 9.28 30.62 -17.32
CA ASN A 309 9.45 31.60 -18.39
C ASN A 309 9.24 32.99 -17.76
N CYS A 310 10.30 33.52 -17.16
CA CYS A 310 10.42 34.92 -16.84
C CYS A 310 10.65 35.66 -18.15
N GLY A 311 9.62 36.37 -18.62
CA GLY A 311 9.72 37.34 -19.70
C GLY A 311 8.74 37.12 -20.85
N GLU A 312 7.57 37.76 -20.78
CA GLU A 312 7.23 38.93 -21.61
C GLU A 312 5.74 39.26 -21.43
N SER A 313 5.46 40.25 -20.58
CA SER A 313 4.31 41.14 -20.72
C SER A 313 4.69 42.47 -20.05
N GLN A 314 5.49 43.27 -20.75
CA GLN A 314 5.49 44.72 -20.53
C GLN A 314 4.44 45.31 -21.46
N GLU A 315 3.34 45.77 -20.88
CA GLU A 315 2.71 47.05 -21.21
C GLU A 315 2.35 47.74 -19.89
#